data_AF-A0A382SRT1-F1
#
_entry.id   AF-A0A382SRT1-F1
#
_cell.length_a   1.000
_cell.length_b   1.000
_cell.length_c   1.000
_cell.angle_alpha   90.00
_cell.angle_beta   90.00
_cell.angle_gamma   90.00
#
_symmetry.space_group_name_H-M   'P 1'
#
loop_
_entity.id
_entity.type
_entity.pdbx_description
1 polymer ?
#
loop_
_entity_poly.entity_id
_entity_poly.type
_entity_poly.pdbx_seq_one_letter_code
_entity_poly.pdbx_strand_id
1 'polypeptide(L)'
;MFFSSGFVIGLLILSFFLIGKRTSCSYLPNDRVIKNINTKKIIYAEFSDTMTTSDSILIKKVISSGRVNFSKSKTRLDSCNYYHIENKIDGKKYMVLVNNCDEYVLVDKFRKLN
;
A
#
# COMPACT_ATOMS: atom_id res chain seq x y z
N MET A 1 -3.32 -38.19 30.72
CA MET A 1 -3.32 -36.78 31.17
C MET A 1 -1.95 -36.16 30.90
N PHE A 2 -1.48 -36.19 29.64
CA PHE A 2 -0.10 -35.77 29.29
C PHE A 2 -0.01 -34.94 27.99
N PHE A 3 -1.10 -34.86 27.20
CA PHE A 3 -1.13 -34.03 25.98
C PHE A 3 -1.57 -32.58 26.25
N SER A 4 -2.42 -32.35 27.25
CA SER A 4 -2.94 -31.01 27.56
C SER A 4 -1.89 -30.10 28.20
N SER A 5 -0.96 -30.64 29.00
CA SER A 5 0.09 -29.87 29.66
C SER A 5 1.16 -29.37 28.68
N GLY A 6 1.53 -30.19 27.68
CA GLY A 6 2.46 -29.78 26.63
C GLY A 6 1.90 -28.70 25.71
N PHE A 7 0.59 -28.73 25.41
CA PHE A 7 -0.06 -27.69 24.62
C PHE A 7 -0.05 -26.33 25.33
N VAL A 8 -0.32 -26.30 26.64
CA VAL A 8 -0.30 -25.07 27.44
C VAL A 8 1.12 -24.49 27.51
N ILE A 9 2.15 -25.33 27.72
CA ILE A 9 3.55 -24.87 27.74
C ILE A 9 3.99 -24.31 26.38
N GLY A 10 3.57 -24.94 25.28
CA GLY A 10 3.85 -24.49 23.92
C GLY A 10 3.19 -23.14 23.61
N LEU A 11 1.95 -22.94 24.07
CA LEU A 11 1.22 -21.68 23.89
C LEU A 11 1.89 -20.52 24.65
N LEU A 12 2.39 -20.77 25.87
CA LEU A 12 3.12 -19.78 26.65
C LEU A 12 4.41 -19.34 25.96
N ILE A 13 5.22 -20.29 25.48
CA ILE A 13 6.45 -19.98 24.74
C ILE A 13 6.14 -19.22 23.45
N LEU A 14 5.16 -19.66 22.68
CA LEU A 14 4.72 -18.98 21.45
C LEU A 14 4.25 -17.55 21.73
N SER A 15 3.47 -17.35 22.81
CA SER A 15 2.97 -16.04 23.19
C SER A 15 4.09 -15.06 23.51
N PHE A 16 5.16 -15.52 24.17
CA PHE A 16 6.33 -14.70 24.47
C PHE A 16 7.06 -14.23 23.19
N PHE A 17 7.18 -15.09 22.17
CA PHE A 17 7.72 -14.70 20.87
C PHE A 17 6.81 -13.73 20.09
N LEU A 18 5.49 -13.83 20.25
CA LEU A 18 4.52 -12.98 19.56
C LEU A 18 4.35 -11.61 20.22
N ILE A 19 4.44 -11.51 21.55
CA ILE A 19 4.27 -10.27 22.33
C ILE A 19 5.35 -9.22 21.97
N GLY A 20 6.58 -9.66 21.69
CA GLY A 20 7.68 -8.76 21.33
C GLY A 20 7.66 -8.27 19.87
N LYS A 21 6.87 -8.91 19.00
CA LYS A 21 6.80 -8.54 17.59
C LYS A 21 5.52 -7.74 17.38
N ARG A 22 5.66 -6.44 17.15
CA ARG A 22 4.61 -5.62 16.50
C ARG A 22 4.40 -6.16 15.09
N THR A 23 3.74 -7.31 14.99
CA THR A 23 3.37 -7.95 13.74
C THR A 23 2.22 -7.13 13.17
N SER A 24 2.54 -5.96 12.60
CA SER A 24 1.65 -5.36 11.62
C SER A 24 1.50 -6.42 10.54
N CYS A 25 0.37 -7.11 10.54
CA CYS A 25 0.06 -8.19 9.60
C CYS A 25 0.02 -7.57 8.20
N SER A 26 1.19 -7.44 7.59
CA SER A 26 1.41 -6.80 6.29
C SER A 26 1.01 -7.71 5.13
N TYR A 27 0.18 -8.71 5.44
CA TYR A 27 -0.40 -9.66 4.50
C TYR A 27 -1.71 -9.15 3.90
N LEU A 28 -2.22 -8.01 4.37
CA LEU A 28 -3.39 -7.37 3.79
C LEU A 28 -3.12 -7.05 2.31
N PRO A 29 -4.07 -7.35 1.40
CA PRO A 29 -3.91 -7.09 -0.04
C PRO A 29 -3.45 -5.66 -0.34
N ASN A 30 -3.88 -4.70 0.48
CA ASN A 30 -3.44 -3.32 0.45
C ASN A 30 -1.91 -3.17 0.52
N ASP A 31 -1.29 -3.72 1.56
CA ASP A 31 0.13 -3.52 1.86
C ASP A 31 1.01 -4.18 0.81
N ARG A 32 0.56 -5.31 0.25
CA ARG A 32 1.20 -5.97 -0.89
C ARG A 32 1.26 -5.05 -2.10
N VAL A 33 0.15 -4.38 -2.44
CA VAL A 33 0.07 -3.46 -3.58
C VAL A 33 0.93 -2.22 -3.33
N ILE A 34 0.81 -1.59 -2.16
CA ILE A 34 1.59 -0.40 -1.81
C ILE A 34 3.09 -0.71 -1.80
N LYS A 35 3.51 -1.85 -1.24
CA LYS A 35 4.91 -2.29 -1.28
C LYS A 35 5.39 -2.52 -2.70
N ASN A 36 4.59 -3.18 -3.54
CA ASN A 36 4.94 -3.43 -4.94
C ASN A 36 5.10 -2.14 -5.74
N ILE A 37 4.23 -1.15 -5.52
CA ILE A 37 4.34 0.17 -6.15
C ILE A 37 5.61 0.89 -5.69
N ASN A 38 5.89 0.87 -4.38
CA ASN A 38 7.06 1.55 -3.81
C ASN A 38 8.41 0.93 -4.20
N THR A 39 8.44 -0.34 -4.60
CA THR A 39 9.67 -1.00 -5.10
C THR A 39 9.99 -0.69 -6.56
N LYS A 40 9.03 -0.14 -7.32
CA LYS A 40 9.17 0.11 -8.75
C LYS A 40 9.50 1.57 -9.03
N LYS A 41 10.03 1.84 -10.24
CA LYS A 41 10.27 3.20 -10.69
C LYS A 41 8.94 3.89 -10.97
N ILE A 42 8.71 5.03 -10.34
CA ILE A 42 7.49 5.85 -10.54
C ILE A 42 7.77 6.85 -11.67
N ILE A 43 6.88 6.90 -12.65
CA ILE A 43 6.89 7.81 -13.78
C ILE A 43 5.60 8.63 -13.71
N TYR A 44 5.69 9.93 -13.92
CA TYR A 44 4.56 10.85 -13.84
C TYR A 44 4.13 11.22 -15.26
N ALA A 45 2.97 10.75 -15.71
CA ALA A 45 2.55 10.87 -17.11
C ALA A 45 1.99 12.26 -17.45
N GLU A 46 1.24 12.88 -16.54
CA GLU A 46 0.47 14.11 -16.81
C GLU A 46 1.08 15.37 -16.17
N PHE A 47 2.17 15.23 -15.41
CA PHE A 47 2.66 16.30 -14.52
C PHE A 47 4.14 16.70 -14.72
N SER A 48 4.87 16.14 -15.70
CA SER A 48 6.34 16.28 -15.75
C SER A 48 6.85 17.73 -15.79
N ASP A 49 6.11 18.64 -16.42
CA ASP A 49 6.58 20.01 -16.67
C ASP A 49 6.16 21.01 -15.59
N THR A 50 5.21 20.66 -14.71
CA THR A 50 4.72 21.55 -13.64
C THR A 50 4.83 20.94 -12.24
N MET A 51 5.33 19.69 -12.09
CA MET A 51 5.57 19.11 -10.77
C MET A 51 6.70 19.83 -10.07
N THR A 52 6.43 20.33 -8.88
CA THR A 52 7.50 20.66 -7.94
C THR A 52 7.98 19.39 -7.23
N THR A 53 9.20 19.43 -6.69
CA THR A 53 9.73 18.36 -5.83
C THR A 53 8.78 18.07 -4.66
N SER A 54 8.14 19.09 -4.11
CA SER A 54 7.12 19.00 -3.05
C SER A 54 5.91 18.14 -3.45
N ASP A 55 5.42 18.29 -4.68
CA ASP A 55 4.27 17.53 -5.16
C ASP A 55 4.63 16.03 -5.29
N SER A 56 5.85 15.70 -5.72
CA SER A 56 6.30 14.31 -5.85
C SER A 56 6.41 13.62 -4.49
N ILE A 57 6.87 14.35 -3.46
CA ILE A 57 6.93 13.89 -2.08
C ILE A 57 5.51 13.65 -1.55
N LEU A 58 4.58 14.56 -1.84
CA LEU A 58 3.19 14.44 -1.42
C LEU A 58 2.53 13.22 -2.06
N ILE A 59 2.67 13.00 -3.37
CA ILE A 59 2.14 11.82 -4.05
C ILE A 59 2.71 10.54 -3.43
N LYS A 60 4.03 10.47 -3.22
CA LYS A 60 4.67 9.31 -2.60
C LYS A 60 4.17 9.05 -1.19
N LYS A 61 3.94 10.11 -0.40
CA LYS A 61 3.35 10.02 0.95
C LYS A 61 1.91 9.53 0.89
N VAL A 62 1.13 10.04 -0.06
CA VAL A 62 -0.27 9.63 -0.28
C VAL A 62 -0.34 8.15 -0.65
N ILE A 63 0.52 7.66 -1.54
CA ILE A 63 0.61 6.25 -1.92
C ILE A 63 1.05 5.40 -0.72
N SER A 64 2.14 5.77 -0.05
CA SER A 64 2.75 4.94 1.01
C SER A 64 1.87 4.76 2.25
N SER A 65 1.01 5.73 2.54
CA SER A 65 0.06 5.67 3.67
C SER A 65 -1.40 5.55 3.23
N GLY A 66 -1.63 5.34 1.93
CA GLY A 66 -2.95 5.28 1.34
C GLY A 66 -3.59 3.91 1.45
N ARG A 67 -4.91 3.87 1.22
CA ARG A 67 -5.68 2.64 1.06
C ARG A 67 -6.08 2.45 -0.40
N VAL A 68 -5.82 1.25 -0.91
CA VAL A 68 -6.22 0.83 -2.25
C VAL A 68 -7.69 0.48 -2.24
N ASN A 69 -8.47 1.17 -3.07
CA ASN A 69 -9.87 0.87 -3.30
C ASN A 69 -9.99 -0.20 -4.39
N PHE A 70 -9.97 -1.48 -3.99
CA PHE A 70 -10.04 -2.62 -4.92
C PHE A 70 -11.33 -2.64 -5.74
N SER A 71 -12.44 -2.11 -5.22
CA SER A 71 -13.72 -2.05 -5.95
C SER A 71 -13.67 -1.11 -7.16
N LYS A 72 -12.83 -0.07 -7.11
CA LYS A 72 -12.60 0.86 -8.23
C LYS A 72 -11.35 0.52 -9.04
N SER A 73 -10.55 -0.44 -8.57
CA SER A 73 -9.30 -0.84 -9.20
C SER A 73 -9.55 -1.97 -10.19
N LYS A 74 -8.88 -1.93 -11.34
CA LYS A 74 -8.92 -3.02 -12.33
C LYS A 74 -7.63 -3.82 -12.23
N THR A 75 -7.75 -4.98 -11.59
CA THR A 75 -6.67 -5.96 -11.50
C THR A 75 -6.91 -7.05 -12.54
N ARG A 76 -5.84 -7.69 -13.08
CA ARG A 76 -5.88 -8.69 -14.17
C ARG A 76 -6.03 -8.12 -15.59
N LEU A 77 -5.36 -7.02 -15.85
CA LEU A 77 -5.12 -6.61 -17.24
C LEU A 77 -3.83 -7.31 -17.69
N ASP A 78 -3.79 -7.78 -18.94
CA ASP A 78 -2.63 -8.50 -19.50
C ASP A 78 -1.34 -7.65 -19.53
N SER A 79 -1.43 -6.34 -19.30
CA SER A 79 -0.31 -5.40 -19.33
C SER A 79 -0.01 -4.74 -17.97
N CYS A 80 -0.94 -3.95 -17.44
CA CYS A 80 -0.72 -3.16 -16.22
C CYS A 80 -1.96 -3.12 -15.34
N ASN A 81 -1.80 -3.34 -14.03
CA ASN A 81 -2.91 -3.25 -13.09
C ASN A 81 -3.24 -1.79 -12.76
N TYR A 82 -4.51 -1.41 -12.82
CA TYR A 82 -4.95 -0.07 -12.49
C TYR A 82 -5.42 0.00 -11.04
N TYR A 83 -4.77 0.82 -10.22
CA TYR A 83 -5.08 0.98 -8.81
C TYR A 83 -5.59 2.38 -8.49
N HIS A 84 -6.70 2.41 -7.73
CA HIS A 84 -7.29 3.62 -7.18
C HIS A 84 -6.90 3.74 -5.71
N ILE A 85 -6.04 4.70 -5.38
CA ILE A 85 -5.49 4.87 -4.02
C ILE A 85 -6.08 6.13 -3.41
N GLU A 86 -6.70 5.98 -2.23
CA GLU A 86 -7.27 7.10 -1.47
C GLU A 86 -6.51 7.25 -0.14
N ASN A 87 -6.26 8.49 0.27
CA ASN A 87 -5.64 8.77 1.56
C ASN A 87 -6.25 10.02 2.19
N LYS A 88 -6.17 10.15 3.52
CA LYS A 88 -6.61 11.34 4.26
C LYS A 88 -5.43 11.88 5.06
N ILE A 89 -4.95 13.08 4.71
CA ILE A 89 -3.84 13.76 5.36
C ILE A 89 -4.35 15.13 5.83
N ASP A 90 -4.20 15.45 7.11
CA ASP A 90 -4.61 16.72 7.72
C ASP A 90 -6.06 17.12 7.39
N GLY A 91 -6.98 16.15 7.51
CA GLY A 91 -8.40 16.35 7.21
C GLY A 91 -8.76 16.36 5.72
N LYS A 92 -7.78 16.53 4.82
CA LYS A 92 -7.96 16.59 3.37
C LYS A 92 -7.87 15.18 2.77
N LYS A 93 -8.83 14.83 1.91
CA LYS A 93 -8.77 13.55 1.17
C LYS A 93 -8.00 13.76 -0.13
N TYR A 94 -7.17 12.78 -0.47
CA TYR A 94 -6.41 12.74 -1.71
C TYR A 94 -6.70 11.43 -2.43
N MET A 95 -6.67 11.50 -3.74
CA MET A 95 -6.92 10.39 -4.65
C MET A 95 -5.81 10.34 -5.68
N VAL A 96 -5.25 9.16 -5.88
CA VAL A 96 -4.22 8.88 -6.88
C VAL A 96 -4.65 7.69 -7.71
N LEU A 97 -4.54 7.85 -9.01
CA LEU A 97 -4.76 6.79 -9.99
C LEU A 97 -3.40 6.39 -10.55
N VAL A 98 -3.06 5.11 -10.41
CA VAL A 98 -1.78 4.58 -10.83
C VAL A 98 -1.94 3.33 -11.68
N ASN A 99 -1.18 3.24 -12.76
CA ASN A 99 -0.99 2.02 -13.54
C ASN A 99 0.29 1.33 -13.05
N ASN A 100 0.14 0.18 -12.41
CA ASN A 100 1.24 -0.66 -11.94
C ASN A 100 1.56 -1.73 -12.98
N CYS A 101 2.57 -1.47 -13.81
CA CYS A 101 3.15 -2.39 -14.78
C CYS A 101 4.32 -3.16 -14.14
N ASP A 102 4.86 -4.20 -14.80
CA ASP A 102 5.90 -5.03 -14.19
C ASP A 102 7.19 -4.29 -13.85
N GLU A 103 7.65 -3.40 -14.72
CA GLU A 103 8.91 -2.66 -14.53
C GLU A 103 8.74 -1.28 -13.88
N TYR A 104 7.61 -0.62 -14.10
CA TYR A 104 7.37 0.76 -13.68
C TYR A 104 5.92 1.01 -13.25
N VAL A 105 5.72 2.10 -12.54
CA VAL A 105 4.40 2.58 -12.14
C VAL A 105 4.17 3.95 -12.77
N LEU A 106 3.11 4.08 -13.57
CA LEU A 106 2.68 5.37 -14.10
C LEU A 106 1.66 6.00 -13.16
N VAL A 107 1.91 7.23 -12.75
CA VAL A 107 0.90 8.06 -12.11
C VAL A 107 0.10 8.74 -13.22
N ASP A 108 -1.15 8.30 -13.36
CA ASP A 108 -2.09 8.81 -14.36
C ASP A 108 -2.71 10.12 -13.86
N LYS A 109 -3.32 10.11 -12.67
CA LYS A 109 -3.99 11.28 -12.10
C LYS A 109 -3.76 11.43 -10.61
N PHE A 110 -3.59 12.68 -10.18
CA PHE A 110 -3.55 13.08 -8.78
C PHE A 110 -4.59 14.18 -8.52
N ARG A 111 -5.49 13.97 -7.54
CA ARG A 111 -6.51 14.97 -7.18
C ARG A 111 -6.72 15.03 -5.67
N LYS A 112 -6.99 16.23 -5.17
CA LYS A 112 -7.51 16.46 -3.82
C LYS A 112 -9.03 16.38 -3.86
N LEU A 113 -9.61 15.48 -3.06
CA LEU A 113 -11.05 15.35 -2.85
C LEU A 113 -11.44 16.31 -1.72
N ASN A 114 -12.29 17.28 -2.04
CA ASN A 114 -12.79 18.29 -1.10
C ASN A 114 -13.91 17.72 -0.23
#